data_AF-K0VCI4-F1
#
_entry.id   AF-K0VCI4-F1
#
_cell.length_a   1.000
_cell.length_b   1.000
_cell.length_c   1.000
_cell.angle_alpha   90.00
_cell.angle_beta   90.00
_cell.angle_gamma   90.00
#
_symmetry.space_group_name_H-M   'P 1'
#
loop_
_entity.id
_entity.type
_entity.pdbx_description
1 polymer ?
#
loop_
_entity_poly.entity_id
_entity_poly.type
_entity_poly.pdbx_seq_one_letter_code
_entity_poly.pdbx_strand_id
1 'polypeptide(L)' 'MDAAPTPPVTLVIFGATGDLTRRLLVPAIINLTRERLVGADLHILGIGIEPGDDE' A
#
# COMPACT_ATOMS: atom_id res chain seq x y z
N MET A 1 26.38 -6.72 1.06
CA MET A 1 26.15 -5.58 1.96
C MET A 1 24.76 -5.78 2.52
N ASP A 2 24.66 -6.16 3.80
CA ASP A 2 23.35 -6.21 4.45
C ASP A 2 22.83 -4.78 4.52
N ALA A 3 21.81 -4.49 3.71
CA ALA A 3 21.13 -3.21 3.77
C ALA A 3 20.51 -3.09 5.17
N ALA A 4 20.77 -1.98 5.86
CA ALA A 4 20.08 -1.69 7.11
C ALA A 4 18.56 -1.79 6.87
N PRO A 5 17.78 -2.34 7.83
CA PRO A 5 16.33 -2.45 7.68
C PRO A 5 15.75 -1.11 7.26
N THR A 6 14.98 -1.09 6.18
CA THR A 6 14.36 0.14 5.70
C THR A 6 13.48 0.69 6.83
N PRO A 7 13.58 1.99 7.17
CA PRO A 7 12.71 2.55 8.19
C PRO A 7 11.24 2.31 7.85
N PRO A 8 10.36 2.16 8.85
CA PRO A 8 8.94 1.96 8.63
C PRO A 8 8.38 3.06 7.72
N VAL A 9 7.62 2.67 6.70
CA VAL A 9 7.11 3.59 5.68
C VAL A 9 5.59 3.52 5.62
N THR A 10 4.96 4.68 5.52
CA THR A 10 3.51 4.80 5.26
C THR A 10 3.30 5.25 3.82
N LEU A 11 2.62 4.43 3.03
CA LEU A 11 2.16 4.78 1.68
C LEU A 11 0.78 5.42 1.77
N VAL A 12 0.68 6.70 1.44
CA VAL A 12 -0.59 7.43 1.40
C VAL A 12 -1.13 7.45 -0.03
N ILE A 13 -2.33 6.91 -0.24
CA ILE A 13 -2.98 6.83 -1.55
C ILE A 13 -4.15 7.82 -1.59
N PHE A 14 -3.96 8.96 -2.25
CA PHE A 14 -5.06 9.86 -2.59
C PHE A 14 -5.82 9.32 -3.80
N GLY A 15 -7.15 9.28 -3.72
CA GLY A 15 -7.97 8.59 -4.72
C GLY A 15 -7.96 7.07 -4.51
N ALA A 16 -7.99 6.64 -3.25
CA ALA A 16 -7.97 5.22 -2.88
C ALA A 16 -9.12 4.41 -3.50
N THR A 17 -10.25 5.07 -3.78
CA THR A 17 -11.43 4.47 -4.42
C THR A 17 -11.40 4.51 -5.95
N GLY A 18 -10.37 5.11 -6.56
CA GLY A 18 -10.27 5.28 -8.01
C GLY A 18 -9.99 3.99 -8.80
N ASP A 19 -10.33 4.00 -10.10
CA ASP A 19 -10.17 2.84 -10.99
C ASP A 19 -8.72 2.33 -11.07
N LEU A 20 -7.75 3.26 -11.15
CA LEU A 20 -6.33 2.93 -11.16
C LEU A 20 -5.90 2.19 -9.88
N THR A 21 -6.35 2.69 -8.73
CA THR A 21 -6.03 2.10 -7.43
C THR A 21 -6.53 0.67 -7.36
N ARG A 22 -7.79 0.45 -7.74
CA ARG A 22 -8.44 -0.86 -7.70
C ARG A 22 -7.84 -1.86 -8.70
N ARG A 23 -7.56 -1.43 -9.93
CA ARG A 23 -7.22 -2.35 -11.02
C ARG A 23 -5.72 -2.62 -11.15
N LEU A 24 -4.87 -1.70 -10.70
CA LEU A 24 -3.42 -1.80 -10.89
C LEU A 24 -2.64 -1.66 -9.59
N LEU A 25 -2.88 -0.62 -8.80
CA LEU A 25 -2.04 -0.32 -7.63
C LEU A 25 -2.19 -1.37 -6.52
N VAL A 26 -3.43 -1.68 -6.10
CA VAL A 26 -3.69 -2.68 -5.06
C VAL A 26 -3.19 -4.07 -5.48
N PRO A 27 -3.47 -4.58 -6.70
CA PRO A 27 -2.88 -5.83 -7.17
C PRO A 27 -1.35 -5.84 -7.16
N ALA A 28 -0.69 -4.75 -7.56
CA ALA A 28 0.77 -4.66 -7.54
C ALA A 28 1.33 -4.75 -6.11
N ILE A 29 0.71 -4.04 -5.15
CA ILE A 29 1.09 -4.10 -3.74
C ILE A 29 0.90 -5.51 -3.16
N ILE A 30 -0.20 -6.19 -3.51
CA ILE A 30 -0.43 -7.58 -3.10
C ILE A 30 0.69 -8.50 -3.64
N ASN A 31 1.11 -8.33 -4.90
CA ASN A 31 2.20 -9.12 -5.46
C ASN A 31 3.52 -8.86 -4.72
N LEU A 32 3.88 -7.59 -4.49
CA LEU A 32 5.08 -7.24 -3.73
C LEU A 32 5.06 -7.80 -2.31
N THR A 33 3.89 -7.82 -1.67
CA THR A 33 3.70 -8.40 -0.33
C THR A 33 3.87 -9.91 -0.34
N ARG A 34 3.27 -10.60 -1.32
CA ARG A 34 3.40 -12.06 -1.49
C ARG A 34 4.84 -12.49 -1.76
N GLU A 35 5.58 -11.69 -2.51
CA GLU A 35 6.99 -11.92 -2.84
C GLU A 35 7.96 -11.48 -1.72
N ARG A 36 7.43 -10.93 -0.61
CA ARG A 36 8.22 -10.40 0.53
C ARG A 36 9.21 -9.30 0.12
N LEU A 37 8.83 -8.50 -0.88
CA LEU A 37 9.61 -7.38 -1.39
C LEU A 37 9.28 -6.06 -0.67
N VAL A 38 8.30 -6.07 0.24
CA VAL A 38 7.97 -4.96 1.15
C VAL A 38 8.35 -5.33 2.58
N GLY A 39 8.78 -4.34 3.36
CA GLY A 39 9.05 -4.51 4.78
C GLY A 39 7.79 -4.87 5.56
N ALA A 40 7.96 -5.61 6.66
CA ALA A 40 6.85 -5.99 7.55
C ALA A 40 6.10 -4.79 8.15
N ASP A 41 6.77 -3.63 8.22
CA ASP A 41 6.25 -2.38 8.79
C ASP A 41 5.68 -1.42 7.73
N LEU A 42 5.32 -1.94 6.55
CA LEU A 42 4.60 -1.16 5.54
C LEU A 42 3.17 -0.88 6.03
N HIS A 43 2.85 0.40 6.16
CA HIS A 43 1.49 0.86 6.43
C HIS A 43 0.90 1.52 5.18
N ILE A 44 -0.40 1.33 4.93
CA ILE A 44 -1.09 1.93 3.78
C ILE A 44 -2.26 2.75 4.31
N LEU A 45 -2.32 4.03 3.94
CA LEU A 45 -3.40 4.95 4.28
C LEU A 45 -4.11 5.38 3.00
N GLY A 46 -5.35 4.92 2.81
CA GLY A 46 -6.19 5.34 1.70
C GLY A 46 -6.97 6.62 2.04
N ILE A 47 -7.02 7.57 1.09
CA ILE A 47 -7.84 8.77 1.19
C ILE A 47 -8.79 8.83 0.00
N GLY A 48 -10.09 8.88 0.28
CA GLY A 48 -11.18 8.98 -0.69
C GLY A 48 -12.11 10.15 -0.37
N ILE A 49 -12.91 10.56 -1.36
CA ILE A 49 -13.97 11.57 -1.19
C ILE A 49 -15.22 10.91 -0.62
N GLU A 50 -15.51 9.70 -1.10
CA GLU A 50 -16.60 8.88 -0.60
C GLU A 50 -16.23 8.31 0.78
N PRO A 51 -17.20 8.20 1.71
CA PRO A 51 -16.96 7.54 2.98
C PRO A 51 -16.54 6.10 2.72
N GLY A 52 -15.34 5.75 3.20
CA GLY A 52 -14.90 4.37 3.31
C GLY A 52 -15.45 3.75 4.59
N ASP A 53 -15.60 2.43 4.57
CA ASP A 53 -15.83 1.64 5.77
C ASP A 53 -14.56 0.83 6.06
N ASP A 54 -14.24 0.69 7.33
CA ASP A 54 -13.06 -0.05 7.81
C ASP A 54 -13.42 -1.50 8.22
N GLU A 55 -14.71 -1.89 8.10
CA GLU A 55 -15.18 -3.28 8.24
C GLU A 55 -14.87 -4.19 7.04
#